data_AF-A0A9W7XTN3-F1
#
_entry.id   AF-A0A9W7XTN3-F1
#
_cell.length_a   1.000
_cell.length_b   1.000
_cell.length_c   1.000
_cell.angle_alpha   90.00
_cell.angle_beta   90.00
_cell.angle_gamma   90.00
#
_symmetry.space_group_name_H-M   'P 1'
#
loop_
_entity.id
_entity.type
_entity.pdbx_description
1 polymer ?
#
loop_
_entity_poly.entity_id
_entity_poly.type
_entity_poly.pdbx_seq_one_letter_code
_entity_poly.pdbx_strand_id
1 'polypeptide(L)'
;MDIVINKCPFPLGGVCWSKANRYIIGTISCIYLVMPKVAPEGSDFVKREASASIDSLIDIEAISLFDGLPEEFPFSDAIVALATDSSIKMIANSDNPDVLNWTQVASHQLGSGKEHVVSISSYIAAGSDGGLIPVVACGSVGGHIEFIRFSPGPADTNNQTGADKEPAVVAESLLHTTTSNSNLIAHMAWLSGGSSSASDGHLFTSCSTDGTATLWRVSQDIDQIEQIAIIGGEDWSTFTAHGVGSNVAVLAKIGMAAVIDTNPGGDYHVQYLPLDVSQTVVSCVVDDLRGRIYIGSNDFVFFVLACVDGKWIRADEEEAALRDGLRKTIVKSFTTKFNMNQLFLRGMELSPNGRYLKFAAE
;
A
#
# COMPACT_ATOMS: atom_id res chain seq x y z
N MET A 1 16.32 -20.25 8.88
CA MET A 1 14.94 -20.71 9.08
C MET A 1 14.12 -19.52 8.67
N ASP A 2 13.61 -19.58 7.44
CA ASP A 2 12.81 -18.54 6.81
C ASP A 2 11.68 -18.16 7.77
N ILE A 3 11.10 -16.96 7.67
CA ILE A 3 9.82 -16.69 8.33
C ILE A 3 8.77 -17.51 7.56
N VAL A 4 8.78 -18.81 7.79
CA VAL A 4 7.88 -19.78 7.23
C VAL A 4 6.62 -19.71 8.08
N ILE A 5 5.64 -18.92 7.64
CA ILE A 5 4.29 -19.08 8.16
C ILE A 5 3.62 -20.15 7.29
N ASN A 6 3.48 -21.37 7.82
CA ASN A 6 2.83 -22.52 7.16
C ASN A 6 3.37 -22.97 5.78
N LYS A 7 4.69 -22.89 5.53
CA LYS A 7 5.37 -23.50 4.35
C LYS A 7 4.98 -22.92 2.99
N CYS A 8 4.41 -21.71 2.94
CA CYS A 8 4.05 -21.05 1.69
C CYS A 8 5.07 -19.94 1.35
N PRO A 9 5.51 -19.79 0.07
CA PRO A 9 6.31 -18.64 -0.35
C PRO A 9 5.52 -17.34 -0.16
N PHE A 10 6.21 -16.27 0.24
CA PHE A 10 5.63 -14.93 0.28
C PHE A 10 5.40 -14.46 -1.16
N PRO A 11 4.16 -14.20 -1.58
CA PRO A 11 3.89 -13.45 -2.80
C PRO A 11 3.90 -11.95 -2.50
N LEU A 12 3.73 -11.15 -3.54
CA LEU A 12 3.72 -9.68 -3.59
C LEU A 12 2.70 -8.97 -2.66
N GLY A 13 2.04 -9.70 -1.75
CA GLY A 13 1.10 -9.18 -0.78
C GLY A 13 1.78 -8.22 0.18
N GLY A 14 1.52 -6.93 -0.02
CA GLY A 14 2.11 -5.83 0.74
C GLY A 14 2.02 -5.99 2.27
N VAL A 15 2.87 -5.24 2.95
CA VAL A 15 2.77 -5.05 4.41
C VAL A 15 2.04 -3.74 4.63
N CYS A 16 0.92 -3.77 5.35
CA CYS A 16 0.20 -2.55 5.74
C CYS A 16 0.25 -2.36 7.25
N TRP A 17 0.30 -1.11 7.71
CA TRP A 17 0.17 -0.76 9.11
C TRP A 17 -1.14 -0.04 9.40
N SER A 18 -1.85 -0.45 10.46
CA SER A 18 -3.03 0.27 10.95
C SER A 18 -2.71 1.21 12.11
N LYS A 19 -3.45 2.33 12.23
CA LYS A 19 -3.42 3.29 13.34
C LYS A 19 -3.67 2.59 14.68
N ALA A 20 -4.40 1.48 14.67
CA ALA A 20 -4.56 0.61 15.82
C ALA A 20 -3.31 -0.22 16.17
N ASN A 21 -2.14 0.14 15.63
CA ASN A 21 -0.83 -0.43 15.92
C ASN A 21 -0.76 -1.93 15.60
N ARG A 22 -1.18 -2.30 14.38
CA ARG A 22 -1.21 -3.68 13.88
C ARG A 22 -0.56 -3.74 12.50
N TYR A 23 0.10 -4.86 12.22
CA TYR A 23 0.51 -5.19 10.86
C TYR A 23 -0.51 -6.11 10.23
N ILE A 24 -0.74 -5.89 8.96
CA ILE A 24 -1.48 -6.78 8.09
C ILE A 24 -0.52 -7.23 7.01
N ILE A 25 -0.37 -8.54 6.90
CA ILE A 25 0.58 -9.17 5.98
C ILE A 25 -0.21 -10.17 5.16
N GLY A 26 -0.27 -9.95 3.85
CA GLY A 26 -0.94 -10.86 2.92
C GLY A 26 0.02 -11.92 2.38
N THR A 27 -0.45 -13.15 2.25
CA THR A 27 0.13 -14.18 1.39
C THR A 27 -0.91 -14.63 0.38
N ILE A 28 -0.54 -15.49 -0.58
CA ILE A 28 -1.45 -15.99 -1.64
C ILE A 28 -2.71 -16.59 -1.04
N SER A 29 -2.62 -17.15 0.17
CA SER A 29 -3.67 -17.94 0.80
C SER A 29 -4.08 -17.47 2.19
N CYS A 30 -3.38 -16.51 2.80
CA CYS A 30 -3.60 -16.14 4.20
C CYS A 30 -3.38 -14.65 4.44
N ILE A 31 -4.00 -14.14 5.51
CA ILE A 31 -3.70 -12.80 6.04
C ILE A 31 -3.27 -12.94 7.49
N TYR A 32 -2.11 -12.39 7.79
CA TYR A 32 -1.56 -12.39 9.14
C TYR A 32 -1.74 -11.02 9.76
N LEU A 33 -2.28 -11.02 10.97
CA LEU A 33 -2.40 -9.85 11.82
C LEU A 33 -1.34 -9.94 12.91
N VAL A 34 -0.33 -9.08 12.81
CA VAL A 34 0.76 -9.06 13.79
C VAL A 34 0.60 -7.82 14.66
N MET A 35 0.30 -8.04 15.94
CA MET A 35 0.22 -6.97 16.93
C MET A 35 1.55 -6.86 17.67
N PRO A 36 2.36 -5.81 17.44
CA PRO A 36 3.51 -5.55 18.30
C PRO A 36 3.02 -5.17 19.68
N LYS A 37 3.28 -6.02 20.68
CA LYS A 37 3.18 -5.59 22.07
C LYS A 37 4.34 -4.64 22.34
N VAL A 38 4.05 -3.34 22.45
CA VAL A 38 5.04 -2.36 22.89
C VAL A 38 5.42 -2.74 24.31
N ALA A 39 6.58 -3.34 24.45
CA ALA A 39 7.12 -3.69 25.74
C ALA A 39 7.52 -2.38 26.44
N PRO A 40 7.25 -2.19 27.75
CA PRO A 40 7.79 -1.05 28.48
C PRO A 40 9.31 -0.97 28.28
N GLU A 41 9.87 0.25 28.29
CA GLU A 41 11.31 0.49 28.05
C GLU A 41 12.18 -0.54 28.77
N GLY A 42 12.98 -1.30 28.02
CA GLY A 42 13.89 -2.31 28.55
C GLY A 42 13.37 -3.75 28.60
N SER A 43 12.18 -4.05 28.05
CA SER A 43 11.69 -5.43 27.92
C SER A 43 11.68 -5.94 26.47
N ASP A 44 11.83 -7.26 26.31
CA ASP A 44 11.82 -7.93 25.00
C ASP A 44 10.43 -7.84 24.35
N PHE A 45 10.39 -7.64 23.03
CA PHE A 45 9.15 -7.67 22.26
C PHE A 45 8.49 -9.05 22.38
N VAL A 46 7.29 -9.12 22.96
CA VAL A 46 6.48 -10.34 22.95
C VAL A 46 5.66 -10.35 21.66
N LYS A 47 6.03 -11.23 20.73
CA LYS A 47 5.27 -11.48 19.48
C LYS A 47 3.91 -12.09 19.85
N ARG A 48 2.81 -11.41 19.53
CA ARG A 48 1.48 -12.03 19.48
C ARG A 48 1.06 -12.13 18.02
N GLU A 49 1.00 -13.35 17.53
CA GLU A 49 0.60 -13.67 16.17
C GLU A 49 -0.85 -14.11 16.19
N ALA A 50 -1.70 -13.40 15.46
CA ALA A 50 -3.06 -13.83 15.15
C ALA A 50 -3.10 -14.12 13.65
N SER A 51 -3.37 -15.36 13.27
CA SER A 51 -3.46 -15.77 11.87
C SER A 51 -4.92 -15.95 11.48
N ALA A 52 -5.47 -15.03 10.69
CA ALA A 52 -6.77 -15.25 10.08
C ALA A 52 -6.54 -16.04 8.77
N SER A 53 -6.79 -17.35 8.82
CA SER A 53 -6.99 -18.12 7.59
C SER A 53 -8.40 -17.82 7.12
N ILE A 54 -8.52 -17.13 5.99
CA ILE A 54 -9.82 -17.00 5.33
C ILE A 54 -9.86 -18.16 4.35
N ASP A 55 -10.44 -19.28 4.79
CA ASP A 55 -10.42 -20.60 4.13
C ASP A 55 -11.03 -20.61 2.71
N SER A 56 -11.49 -19.46 2.19
CA SER A 56 -12.09 -19.26 0.86
C SER A 56 -11.31 -18.33 -0.07
N LEU A 57 -10.13 -17.85 0.32
CA LEU A 57 -9.31 -16.95 -0.49
C LEU A 57 -8.07 -17.69 -0.98
N ILE A 58 -8.12 -18.13 -2.23
CA ILE A 58 -6.95 -18.55 -3.00
C ILE A 58 -6.64 -17.38 -3.93
N ASP A 59 -5.37 -17.20 -4.26
CA ASP A 59 -4.88 -16.23 -5.25
C ASP A 59 -5.06 -14.75 -4.83
N ILE A 60 -4.63 -14.42 -3.60
CA ILE A 60 -4.48 -13.02 -3.17
C ILE A 60 -3.26 -12.42 -3.88
N GLU A 61 -3.53 -11.46 -4.77
CA GLU A 61 -2.52 -10.79 -5.60
C GLU A 61 -2.00 -9.50 -4.92
N ALA A 62 -2.89 -8.76 -4.28
CA ALA A 62 -2.54 -7.53 -3.59
C ALA A 62 -3.48 -7.24 -2.40
N ILE A 63 -2.94 -6.53 -1.40
CA ILE A 63 -3.70 -6.10 -0.22
C ILE A 63 -3.59 -4.59 -0.03
N SER A 64 -4.64 -3.98 0.50
CA SER A 64 -4.64 -2.58 0.91
C SER A 64 -5.52 -2.40 2.14
N LEU A 65 -5.20 -1.39 2.95
CA LEU A 65 -5.86 -1.17 4.24
C LEU A 65 -6.59 0.16 4.23
N PHE A 66 -7.85 0.14 4.66
CA PHE A 66 -8.57 1.34 5.06
C PHE A 66 -8.42 1.55 6.56
N ASP A 67 -7.91 2.73 6.91
CA ASP A 67 -7.62 3.07 8.29
C ASP A 67 -8.12 4.48 8.64
N GLY A 68 -9.02 4.55 9.62
CA GLY A 68 -9.80 5.74 9.92
C GLY A 68 -11.01 5.90 9.00
N LEU A 69 -11.79 4.83 8.85
CA LEU A 69 -13.07 4.87 8.14
C LEU A 69 -14.04 5.87 8.79
N PRO A 70 -15.00 6.41 8.01
CA PRO A 70 -16.04 7.29 8.52
C PRO A 70 -16.89 6.60 9.61
N GLU A 71 -17.42 7.37 10.58
CA GLU A 71 -18.19 6.82 11.71
C GLU A 71 -19.47 6.08 11.27
N GLU A 72 -20.00 6.41 10.09
CA GLU A 72 -21.14 5.73 9.49
C GLU A 72 -20.84 4.29 9.00
N PHE A 73 -19.57 3.89 8.93
CA PHE A 73 -19.23 2.49 8.62
C PHE A 73 -19.52 1.59 9.82
N PRO A 74 -20.12 0.41 9.62
CA PRO A 74 -20.48 -0.50 10.71
C PRO A 74 -19.27 -1.22 11.34
N PHE A 75 -18.04 -0.80 11.03
CA PHE A 75 -16.79 -1.43 11.45
C PHE A 75 -15.86 -0.37 12.07
N SER A 76 -15.38 -0.63 13.28
CA SER A 76 -14.78 0.41 14.14
C SER A 76 -13.33 0.77 13.80
N ASP A 77 -12.53 -0.11 13.18
CA ASP A 77 -11.07 0.09 13.21
C ASP A 77 -10.31 -0.20 11.90
N ALA A 78 -10.76 -1.14 11.07
CA ALA A 78 -10.04 -1.49 9.85
C ALA A 78 -10.89 -2.32 8.88
N ILE A 79 -10.77 -2.03 7.58
CA ILE A 79 -11.20 -2.91 6.50
C ILE A 79 -10.00 -3.20 5.61
N VAL A 80 -9.77 -4.46 5.29
CA VAL A 80 -8.74 -4.85 4.32
C VAL A 80 -9.42 -5.11 2.99
N ALA A 81 -8.96 -4.42 1.96
CA ALA A 81 -9.28 -4.72 0.57
C ALA A 81 -8.27 -5.73 0.02
N LEU A 82 -8.79 -6.71 -0.70
CA LEU A 82 -8.02 -7.81 -1.29
C LEU A 82 -8.33 -7.87 -2.77
N ALA A 83 -7.30 -7.84 -3.60
CA ALA A 83 -7.40 -8.23 -5.00
C ALA A 83 -7.24 -9.73 -5.11
N THR A 84 -8.22 -10.38 -5.75
CA THR A 84 -8.19 -11.82 -6.07
C THR A 84 -8.67 -12.02 -7.49
N ASP A 85 -7.86 -12.64 -8.36
CA ASP A 85 -8.13 -12.85 -9.79
C ASP A 85 -8.84 -11.66 -10.44
N SER A 86 -10.17 -11.73 -10.60
CA SER A 86 -11.01 -10.72 -11.25
C SER A 86 -11.94 -9.93 -10.31
N SER A 87 -11.64 -9.92 -9.02
CA SER A 87 -12.51 -9.32 -8.02
C SER A 87 -11.76 -8.65 -6.89
N ILE A 88 -12.42 -7.65 -6.30
CA ILE A 88 -12.02 -7.07 -5.04
C ILE A 88 -12.93 -7.60 -3.95
N LYS A 89 -12.34 -8.04 -2.85
CA LYS A 89 -13.06 -8.48 -1.65
C LYS A 89 -12.67 -7.58 -0.50
N MET A 90 -13.66 -7.14 0.25
CA MET A 90 -13.43 -6.47 1.52
C MET A 90 -13.66 -7.43 2.65
N ILE A 91 -12.73 -7.43 3.59
CA ILE A 91 -12.88 -8.16 4.84
C ILE A 91 -12.81 -7.19 6.01
N ALA A 92 -13.68 -7.41 7.00
CA ALA A 92 -13.69 -6.63 8.22
C ALA A 92 -13.98 -7.53 9.41
N ASN A 93 -13.83 -6.98 10.60
CA ASN A 93 -14.26 -7.60 11.84
C ASN A 93 -15.18 -6.64 12.58
N SER A 94 -16.41 -7.07 12.86
CA SER A 94 -17.46 -6.24 13.47
C SER A 94 -17.29 -6.00 14.96
N ASP A 95 -16.61 -6.90 15.67
CA ASP A 95 -16.70 -6.96 17.13
C ASP A 95 -15.38 -6.59 17.82
N ASN A 96 -14.25 -6.99 17.22
CA ASN A 96 -12.91 -6.63 17.67
C ASN A 96 -11.87 -7.09 16.63
N PRO A 97 -11.08 -6.20 16.03
CA PRO A 97 -10.14 -6.59 14.98
C PRO A 97 -8.91 -7.35 15.51
N ASP A 98 -8.80 -7.55 16.83
CA ASP A 98 -7.80 -8.42 17.48
C ASP A 98 -8.23 -9.91 17.48
N VAL A 99 -9.42 -10.22 16.99
CA VAL A 99 -9.99 -11.58 16.99
C VAL A 99 -9.96 -12.17 15.57
N LEU A 100 -9.83 -13.49 15.50
CA LEU A 100 -9.63 -14.29 14.28
C LEU A 100 -10.85 -14.33 13.31
N ASN A 101 -11.96 -13.66 13.65
CA ASN A 101 -13.23 -13.79 12.93
C ASN A 101 -13.42 -12.68 11.89
N TRP A 102 -12.49 -12.56 10.96
CA TRP A 102 -12.64 -11.65 9.83
C TRP A 102 -13.61 -12.25 8.81
N THR A 103 -14.61 -11.49 8.39
CA THR A 103 -15.63 -11.93 7.43
C THR A 103 -15.59 -11.05 6.19
N GLN A 104 -15.96 -11.62 5.04
CA GLN A 104 -16.16 -10.83 3.84
C GLN A 104 -17.41 -9.95 4.03
N VAL A 105 -17.26 -8.65 3.83
CA VAL A 105 -18.32 -7.65 4.05
C VAL A 105 -18.79 -6.98 2.77
N ALA A 106 -17.97 -7.03 1.72
CA ALA A 106 -18.31 -6.59 0.37
C ALA A 106 -17.47 -7.36 -0.66
N SER A 107 -17.96 -7.38 -1.90
CA SER A 107 -17.18 -7.83 -3.06
C SER A 107 -17.61 -7.09 -4.31
N HIS A 108 -16.66 -6.83 -5.20
CA HIS A 108 -16.89 -6.23 -6.52
C HIS A 108 -16.20 -7.07 -7.58
N GLN A 109 -16.90 -7.34 -8.69
CA GLN A 109 -16.31 -7.99 -9.86
C GLN A 109 -15.84 -6.91 -10.84
N LEU A 110 -14.61 -7.01 -11.31
CA LEU A 110 -14.02 -6.03 -12.20
C LEU A 110 -14.27 -6.37 -13.68
N GLY A 111 -14.63 -5.35 -14.46
CA GLY A 111 -14.92 -5.48 -15.89
C GLY A 111 -15.91 -6.62 -16.21
N SER A 112 -15.56 -7.47 -17.18
CA SER A 112 -16.36 -8.65 -17.56
C SER A 112 -16.05 -9.91 -16.73
N GLY A 113 -15.34 -9.79 -15.61
CA GLY A 113 -14.87 -10.94 -14.82
C GLY A 113 -13.73 -11.74 -15.47
N LYS A 114 -12.97 -11.13 -16.38
CA LYS A 114 -11.81 -11.75 -17.08
C LYS A 114 -10.51 -11.00 -16.86
N GLU A 115 -10.56 -9.81 -16.28
CA GLU A 115 -9.38 -8.99 -16.05
C GLU A 115 -8.72 -9.43 -14.76
N HIS A 116 -7.45 -9.82 -14.85
CA HIS A 116 -6.66 -10.19 -13.69
C HIS A 116 -6.12 -8.93 -13.00
N VAL A 117 -6.48 -8.74 -11.74
CA VAL A 117 -6.07 -7.62 -10.89
C VAL A 117 -4.77 -7.98 -10.21
N VAL A 118 -3.82 -7.07 -10.26
CA VAL A 118 -2.48 -7.32 -9.73
C VAL A 118 -2.00 -6.25 -8.76
N SER A 119 -2.71 -5.12 -8.68
CA SER A 119 -2.35 -4.03 -7.79
C SER A 119 -3.60 -3.35 -7.26
N ILE A 120 -3.54 -2.93 -6.00
CA ILE A 120 -4.58 -2.11 -5.37
C ILE A 120 -3.96 -1.01 -4.50
N SER A 121 -4.68 0.10 -4.39
CA SER A 121 -4.34 1.20 -3.48
C SER A 121 -5.62 1.80 -2.89
N SER A 122 -5.72 1.81 -1.57
CA SER A 122 -6.82 2.42 -0.82
C SER A 122 -6.59 3.91 -0.55
N TYR A 123 -7.68 4.67 -0.50
CA TYR A 123 -7.68 6.08 -0.13
C TYR A 123 -9.02 6.48 0.47
N ILE A 124 -9.01 7.41 1.42
CA ILE A 124 -10.24 8.00 1.96
C ILE A 124 -10.34 9.41 1.39
N ALA A 125 -11.15 9.56 0.36
CA ALA A 125 -11.34 10.82 -0.34
C ALA A 125 -12.33 11.72 0.40
N ALA A 126 -12.06 13.02 0.43
CA ALA A 126 -13.06 14.00 0.83
C ALA A 126 -13.88 14.40 -0.40
N GLY A 127 -15.17 14.03 -0.42
CA GLY A 127 -16.13 14.45 -1.43
C GLY A 127 -16.43 15.95 -1.37
N SER A 128 -17.07 16.49 -2.40
CA SER A 128 -17.44 17.91 -2.50
C SER A 128 -18.46 18.33 -1.43
N ASP A 129 -19.24 17.39 -0.92
CA ASP A 129 -20.17 17.57 0.20
C ASP A 129 -19.50 17.53 1.59
N GLY A 130 -18.18 17.31 1.64
CA GLY A 130 -17.42 17.13 2.86
C GLY A 130 -17.52 15.72 3.46
N GLY A 131 -18.26 14.82 2.80
CA GLY A 131 -18.33 13.41 3.16
C GLY A 131 -17.01 12.69 2.86
N LEU A 132 -16.72 11.64 3.62
CA LEU A 132 -15.54 10.82 3.41
C LEU A 132 -15.93 9.58 2.61
N ILE A 133 -15.18 9.30 1.54
CA ILE A 133 -15.47 8.26 0.57
C ILE A 133 -14.29 7.27 0.56
N PRO A 134 -14.44 6.08 1.16
CA PRO A 134 -13.43 5.03 1.03
C PRO A 134 -13.41 4.51 -0.41
N VAL A 135 -12.27 4.65 -1.08
CA VAL A 135 -12.07 4.24 -2.47
C VAL A 135 -10.86 3.33 -2.59
N VAL A 136 -10.99 2.25 -3.38
CA VAL A 136 -9.86 1.46 -3.85
C VAL A 136 -9.66 1.73 -5.34
N ALA A 137 -8.44 2.08 -5.72
CA ALA A 137 -8.00 1.99 -7.10
C ALA A 137 -7.45 0.58 -7.36
N CYS A 138 -7.84 -0.03 -8.48
CA CYS A 138 -7.48 -1.39 -8.88
C CYS A 138 -6.82 -1.37 -10.25
N GLY A 139 -5.67 -2.04 -10.40
CA GLY A 139 -4.90 -2.09 -11.63
C GLY A 139 -4.84 -3.51 -12.19
N SER A 140 -5.07 -3.67 -13.50
CA SER A 140 -5.13 -4.98 -14.17
C SER A 140 -3.97 -5.23 -15.16
N VAL A 141 -3.86 -6.48 -15.62
CA VAL A 141 -2.90 -6.93 -16.65
C VAL A 141 -3.06 -6.19 -17.99
N GLY A 142 -4.26 -5.67 -18.29
CA GLY A 142 -4.56 -4.96 -19.53
C GLY A 142 -4.39 -3.43 -19.46
N GLY A 143 -3.77 -2.91 -18.41
CA GLY A 143 -3.61 -1.46 -18.24
C GLY A 143 -4.88 -0.75 -17.77
N HIS A 144 -5.91 -1.50 -17.38
CA HIS A 144 -7.15 -0.93 -16.86
C HIS A 144 -6.97 -0.52 -15.40
N ILE A 145 -7.53 0.63 -15.07
CA ILE A 145 -7.58 1.18 -13.72
C ILE A 145 -9.05 1.44 -13.41
N GLU A 146 -9.55 0.82 -12.33
CA GLU A 146 -10.93 0.99 -11.86
C GLU A 146 -10.93 1.54 -10.42
N PHE A 147 -11.73 2.56 -10.19
CA PHE A 147 -11.94 3.18 -8.88
C PHE A 147 -13.27 2.67 -8.30
N ILE A 148 -13.20 2.00 -7.17
CA ILE A 148 -14.35 1.39 -6.49
C ILE A 148 -14.59 2.14 -5.19
N ARG A 149 -15.79 2.70 -5.04
CA ARG A 149 -16.29 3.24 -3.79
C ARG A 149 -16.85 2.13 -2.93
N PHE A 150 -16.61 2.25 -1.63
CA PHE A 150 -17.31 1.47 -0.63
C PHE A 150 -18.22 2.39 0.17
N SER A 151 -19.41 1.93 0.49
CA SER A 151 -20.37 2.69 1.27
C SER A 151 -21.15 1.79 2.22
N PRO A 152 -21.59 2.29 3.37
CA PRO A 152 -22.47 1.52 4.24
C PRO A 152 -23.69 1.05 3.44
N GLY A 153 -24.02 -0.23 3.56
CA GLY A 153 -25.26 -0.76 2.99
C GLY A 153 -26.47 -0.11 3.66
N PRO A 154 -27.65 -0.17 3.03
CA PRO A 154 -28.88 0.31 3.67
C PRO A 154 -29.01 -0.35 5.04
N ALA A 155 -29.24 0.46 6.09
CA ALA A 155 -29.51 -0.06 7.42
C ALA A 155 -30.75 -0.94 7.30
N ASP A 156 -30.57 -2.25 7.49
CA ASP A 156 -31.65 -3.22 7.37
C ASP A 156 -32.72 -2.90 8.42
N THR A 157 -33.78 -2.17 8.03
CA THR A 157 -34.86 -1.77 8.96
C THR A 157 -35.75 -2.96 9.34
N ASN A 158 -35.48 -4.15 8.79
CA ASN A 158 -36.26 -5.35 9.04
C ASN A 158 -35.39 -6.38 9.75
N ASN A 159 -35.75 -6.72 10.99
CA ASN A 159 -35.18 -7.80 11.80
C ASN A 159 -35.25 -9.18 11.10
N GLN A 160 -34.44 -9.43 10.08
CA GLN A 160 -34.32 -10.74 9.45
C GLN A 160 -33.16 -11.52 10.08
N THR A 161 -33.53 -12.54 10.85
CA THR A 161 -32.62 -13.52 11.43
C THR A 161 -32.40 -14.64 10.41
N GLY A 162 -31.46 -14.46 9.48
CA GLY A 162 -31.11 -15.48 8.47
C GLY A 162 -29.67 -15.32 7.97
N ALA A 163 -29.09 -16.41 7.46
CA ALA A 163 -27.71 -16.49 6.96
C ALA A 163 -27.48 -15.75 5.62
N ASP A 164 -28.53 -15.15 5.05
CA ASP A 164 -28.52 -14.38 3.80
C ASP A 164 -28.66 -12.87 4.11
N LYS A 165 -27.87 -12.34 5.05
CA LYS A 165 -27.82 -10.89 5.29
C LYS A 165 -27.21 -10.21 4.06
N GLU A 166 -27.88 -9.17 3.54
CA GLU A 166 -27.29 -8.26 2.56
C GLU A 166 -25.95 -7.70 3.08
N PRO A 167 -24.99 -7.42 2.18
CA PRO A 167 -23.67 -6.97 2.60
C PRO A 167 -23.79 -5.64 3.35
N ALA A 168 -23.17 -5.58 4.53
CA ALA A 168 -23.13 -4.39 5.37
C ALA A 168 -22.42 -3.21 4.68
N VAL A 169 -21.70 -3.48 3.59
CA VAL A 169 -21.01 -2.50 2.75
C VAL A 169 -21.28 -2.81 1.28
N VAL A 170 -21.68 -1.80 0.51
CA VAL A 170 -21.85 -1.88 -0.94
C VAL A 170 -20.56 -1.42 -1.61
N ALA A 171 -20.14 -2.13 -2.66
CA ALA A 171 -19.02 -1.76 -3.52
C ALA A 171 -19.55 -1.31 -4.88
N GLU A 172 -19.16 -0.12 -5.32
CA GLU A 172 -19.66 0.50 -6.55
C GLU A 172 -18.51 1.02 -7.40
N SER A 173 -18.54 0.73 -8.69
CA SER A 173 -17.61 1.32 -9.65
C SER A 173 -17.93 2.81 -9.84
N LEU A 174 -16.98 3.68 -9.56
CA LEU A 174 -17.11 5.12 -9.77
C LEU A 174 -16.58 5.55 -11.13
N LEU A 175 -15.39 5.06 -11.47
CA LEU A 175 -14.61 5.57 -12.58
C LEU A 175 -13.70 4.48 -13.13
N HIS A 176 -13.50 4.48 -14.43
CA HIS A 176 -12.56 3.61 -15.12
C HIS A 176 -11.70 4.40 -16.09
N THR A 177 -10.44 3.99 -16.24
CA THR A 177 -9.53 4.51 -17.25
C THR A 177 -8.59 3.40 -17.72
N THR A 178 -7.84 3.68 -18.77
CA THR A 178 -6.81 2.77 -19.30
C THR A 178 -5.52 3.54 -19.56
N THR A 179 -4.38 2.94 -19.26
CA THR A 179 -3.10 3.46 -19.72
C THR A 179 -2.96 3.30 -21.24
N SER A 180 -2.07 4.08 -21.84
CA SER A 180 -1.93 4.15 -23.31
C SER A 180 -1.49 2.83 -23.96
N ASN A 181 -0.86 1.92 -23.22
CA ASN A 181 -0.14 0.78 -23.79
C ASN A 181 -0.69 -0.60 -23.39
N SER A 182 -1.86 -0.66 -22.73
CA SER A 182 -2.51 -1.91 -22.30
C SER A 182 -1.61 -2.90 -21.53
N ASN A 183 -0.59 -2.36 -20.84
CA ASN A 183 0.38 -3.14 -20.10
C ASN A 183 -0.04 -3.29 -18.64
N LEU A 184 0.51 -4.30 -17.97
CA LEU A 184 0.27 -4.58 -16.55
C LEU A 184 0.46 -3.33 -15.69
N ILE A 185 -0.54 -2.99 -14.86
CA ILE A 185 -0.39 -1.99 -13.80
C ILE A 185 0.21 -2.66 -12.58
N ALA A 186 1.54 -2.58 -12.44
CA ALA A 186 2.27 -3.27 -11.39
C ALA A 186 2.10 -2.60 -10.02
N HIS A 187 2.03 -1.27 -9.98
CA HIS A 187 1.90 -0.52 -8.72
C HIS A 187 1.01 0.70 -8.90
N MET A 188 0.36 1.10 -7.82
CA MET A 188 -0.45 2.30 -7.78
C MET A 188 -0.35 2.94 -6.42
N ALA A 189 -0.48 4.26 -6.38
CA ALA A 189 -0.60 4.94 -5.13
C ALA A 189 -1.27 6.30 -5.22
N TRP A 190 -2.08 6.59 -4.20
CA TRP A 190 -2.64 7.91 -3.95
C TRP A 190 -1.62 8.81 -3.27
N LEU A 191 -1.47 10.04 -3.75
CA LEU A 191 -0.66 11.07 -3.09
C LEU A 191 -1.58 11.82 -2.13
N SER A 192 -1.27 11.82 -0.85
CA SER A 192 -2.21 12.26 0.18
C SER A 192 -2.24 13.79 0.35
N GLY A 193 -2.61 14.53 -0.70
CA GLY A 193 -2.75 15.99 -0.69
C GLY A 193 -3.44 16.53 0.56
N GLY A 194 -2.67 17.17 1.44
CA GLY A 194 -3.17 17.82 2.64
C GLY A 194 -3.95 19.10 2.30
N SER A 195 -5.10 19.25 2.95
CA SER A 195 -5.99 20.42 3.02
C SER A 195 -6.74 20.81 1.74
N SER A 196 -8.00 20.36 1.65
CA SER A 196 -9.25 21.14 1.56
C SER A 196 -9.38 22.37 0.64
N SER A 197 -8.42 22.69 -0.22
CA SER A 197 -8.65 23.59 -1.34
C SER A 197 -9.44 22.79 -2.38
N ALA A 198 -10.76 22.83 -2.23
CA ALA A 198 -11.78 21.99 -2.88
C ALA A 198 -11.87 22.08 -4.42
N SER A 199 -10.81 22.48 -5.13
CA SER A 199 -10.84 22.65 -6.60
C SER A 199 -9.87 21.76 -7.36
N ASP A 200 -8.79 21.28 -6.75
CA ASP A 200 -7.67 20.73 -7.53
C ASP A 200 -7.68 19.19 -7.62
N GLY A 201 -8.65 18.56 -6.95
CA GLY A 201 -8.86 17.12 -6.94
C GLY A 201 -7.83 16.35 -6.09
N HIS A 202 -7.78 15.04 -6.30
CA HIS A 202 -6.86 14.10 -5.69
C HIS A 202 -5.77 13.72 -6.68
N LEU A 203 -4.56 13.47 -6.18
CA LEU A 203 -3.46 13.00 -7.01
C LEU A 203 -3.27 11.50 -6.85
N PHE A 204 -3.07 10.84 -7.99
CA PHE A 204 -2.94 9.39 -8.07
C PHE A 204 -1.83 9.04 -9.04
N THR A 205 -1.10 7.98 -8.75
CA THR A 205 -0.02 7.49 -9.62
C THR A 205 -0.25 6.02 -9.94
N SER A 206 0.02 5.65 -11.19
CA SER A 206 0.04 4.26 -11.62
C SER A 206 1.34 3.96 -12.35
N CYS A 207 1.91 2.79 -12.08
CA CYS A 207 3.14 2.32 -12.70
C CYS A 207 2.87 1.07 -13.51
N SER A 208 3.32 1.08 -14.75
CA SER A 208 3.20 -0.04 -15.65
C SER A 208 4.53 -0.77 -15.83
N THR A 209 4.45 -2.06 -16.18
CA THR A 209 5.64 -2.87 -16.50
C THR A 209 6.38 -2.44 -17.76
N ASP A 210 5.82 -1.50 -18.51
CA ASP A 210 6.33 -1.09 -19.81
C ASP A 210 7.36 0.01 -19.78
N GLY A 211 7.66 0.55 -18.60
CA GLY A 211 8.57 1.66 -18.52
C GLY A 211 7.94 2.96 -18.03
N THR A 212 6.63 3.00 -17.83
CA THR A 212 5.90 4.25 -17.62
C THR A 212 5.24 4.32 -16.26
N ALA A 213 5.41 5.46 -15.61
CA ALA A 213 4.56 5.89 -14.52
C ALA A 213 3.69 7.04 -15.02
N THR A 214 2.41 6.99 -14.68
CA THR A 214 1.46 8.03 -15.04
C THR A 214 0.99 8.73 -13.78
N LEU A 215 1.12 10.05 -13.76
CA LEU A 215 0.53 10.91 -12.73
C LEU A 215 -0.83 11.39 -13.21
N TRP A 216 -1.84 11.20 -12.37
CA TRP A 216 -3.24 11.47 -12.63
C TRP A 216 -3.77 12.50 -11.65
N ARG A 217 -4.69 13.33 -12.16
CA ARG A 217 -5.60 14.15 -11.35
C ARG A 217 -6.96 13.48 -11.37
N VAL A 218 -7.47 13.14 -10.22
CA VAL A 218 -8.81 12.60 -10.03
C VAL A 218 -9.66 13.72 -9.45
N SER A 219 -10.88 13.96 -9.95
CA SER A 219 -11.75 14.99 -9.38
C SER A 219 -12.10 14.69 -7.92
N GLN A 220 -12.56 15.71 -7.19
CA GLN A 220 -12.89 15.58 -5.77
C GLN A 220 -13.93 14.48 -5.51
N ASP A 221 -14.93 14.37 -6.39
CA ASP A 221 -16.00 13.37 -6.34
C ASP A 221 -15.66 12.07 -7.07
N ILE A 222 -14.44 11.96 -7.63
CA ILE A 222 -13.91 10.76 -8.31
C ILE A 222 -14.79 10.36 -9.51
N ASP A 223 -15.36 11.35 -10.19
CA ASP A 223 -16.17 11.19 -11.40
C ASP A 223 -15.39 11.53 -12.69
N GLN A 224 -14.19 12.10 -12.55
CA GLN A 224 -13.31 12.48 -13.66
C GLN A 224 -11.87 12.14 -13.32
N ILE A 225 -11.10 11.75 -14.33
CA ILE A 225 -9.66 11.52 -14.22
C ILE A 225 -8.95 12.11 -15.44
N GLU A 226 -7.88 12.85 -15.19
CA GLU A 226 -7.04 13.49 -16.19
C GLU A 226 -5.61 13.00 -16.02
N GLN A 227 -4.98 12.63 -17.14
CA GLN A 227 -3.55 12.36 -17.17
C GLN A 227 -2.78 13.68 -17.12
N ILE A 228 -2.04 13.92 -16.03
CA ILE A 228 -1.21 15.13 -15.86
C ILE A 228 0.14 14.95 -16.55
N ALA A 229 0.77 13.80 -16.33
CA ALA A 229 2.12 13.55 -16.82
C ALA A 229 2.38 12.06 -17.02
N ILE A 230 3.23 11.74 -18.00
CA ILE A 230 3.89 10.45 -18.12
C ILE A 230 5.35 10.65 -17.75
N ILE A 231 5.82 9.86 -16.80
CA ILE A 231 7.14 9.93 -16.19
C ILE A 231 7.83 8.59 -16.44
N GLY A 232 8.99 8.62 -17.09
CA GLY A 232 9.68 7.41 -17.55
C GLY A 232 9.75 7.32 -19.08
N GLY A 233 10.01 6.12 -19.59
CA GLY A 233 10.25 5.84 -21.02
C GLY A 233 10.87 4.45 -21.23
N GLU A 234 11.22 4.09 -22.47
CA GLU A 234 11.89 2.82 -22.81
C GLU A 234 13.14 2.63 -21.89
N ASP A 235 13.34 1.42 -21.35
CA ASP A 235 14.37 1.02 -20.36
C ASP A 235 14.08 1.24 -18.86
N TRP A 236 12.82 1.09 -18.40
CA TRP A 236 12.51 0.95 -16.97
C TRP A 236 11.80 -0.39 -16.71
N SER A 237 12.53 -1.37 -16.18
CA SER A 237 12.07 -2.76 -16.03
C SER A 237 11.34 -3.06 -14.72
N THR A 238 11.43 -2.16 -13.75
CA THR A 238 10.76 -2.27 -12.45
C THR A 238 10.30 -0.89 -12.07
N PHE A 239 9.07 -0.77 -11.59
CA PHE A 239 8.58 0.42 -10.92
C PHE A 239 7.97 -0.04 -9.63
N THR A 240 8.19 0.72 -8.57
CA THR A 240 7.24 0.79 -7.48
C THR A 240 6.65 2.19 -7.50
N ALA A 241 5.33 2.31 -7.34
CA ALA A 241 4.69 3.57 -7.00
C ALA A 241 4.30 3.46 -5.54
N HIS A 242 4.88 4.32 -4.74
CA HIS A 242 4.39 4.57 -3.40
C HIS A 242 4.01 6.04 -3.35
N GLY A 243 2.80 6.28 -2.87
CA GLY A 243 2.25 7.59 -2.62
C GLY A 243 2.49 7.82 -1.17
N VAL A 244 3.28 8.83 -0.90
CA VAL A 244 3.98 8.90 0.36
C VAL A 244 3.88 10.31 0.89
N GLY A 245 3.12 10.41 1.96
CA GLY A 245 2.78 11.68 2.54
C GLY A 245 2.02 12.59 1.62
N SER A 246 2.10 13.89 1.92
CA SER A 246 1.13 14.81 1.35
C SER A 246 1.26 15.01 -0.16
N ASN A 247 2.43 14.74 -0.74
CA ASN A 247 2.77 15.27 -2.06
C ASN A 247 3.91 14.53 -2.78
N VAL A 248 4.41 13.41 -2.23
CA VAL A 248 5.61 12.77 -2.78
C VAL A 248 5.25 11.41 -3.35
N ALA A 249 5.63 11.18 -4.60
CA ALA A 249 5.66 9.84 -5.19
C ALA A 249 7.10 9.45 -5.45
N VAL A 250 7.45 8.20 -5.19
CA VAL A 250 8.77 7.68 -5.53
C VAL A 250 8.60 6.57 -6.53
N LEU A 251 9.25 6.76 -7.66
CA LEU A 251 9.42 5.79 -8.72
C LEU A 251 10.86 5.32 -8.68
N ALA A 252 11.12 4.06 -8.97
CA ALA A 252 12.50 3.59 -9.03
C ALA A 252 12.67 2.51 -10.07
N LYS A 253 13.79 2.59 -10.80
CA LYS A 253 14.33 1.56 -11.67
C LYS A 253 15.71 1.13 -11.18
N ILE A 254 16.26 0.10 -11.80
CA ILE A 254 17.64 -0.32 -11.59
C ILE A 254 18.58 0.91 -11.71
N GLY A 255 19.25 1.24 -10.60
CA GLY A 255 20.20 2.35 -10.52
C GLY A 255 19.62 3.76 -10.54
N MET A 256 18.30 3.96 -10.39
CA MET A 256 17.72 5.30 -10.37
C MET A 256 16.41 5.38 -9.57
N ALA A 257 16.23 6.43 -8.79
CA ALA A 257 14.94 6.86 -8.26
C ALA A 257 14.50 8.15 -8.97
N ALA A 258 13.21 8.27 -9.26
CA ALA A 258 12.53 9.52 -9.59
C ALA A 258 11.63 9.88 -8.41
N VAL A 259 11.94 11.00 -7.76
CA VAL A 259 11.06 11.58 -6.74
C VAL A 259 10.20 12.63 -7.42
N ILE A 260 8.89 12.43 -7.35
CA ILE A 260 7.87 13.34 -7.85
C ILE A 260 7.36 14.10 -6.65
N ASP A 261 7.65 15.39 -6.58
CA ASP A 261 7.18 16.28 -5.53
C ASP A 261 6.09 17.18 -6.13
N THR A 262 4.86 17.05 -5.63
CA THR A 262 3.70 17.78 -6.12
C THR A 262 3.42 18.96 -5.21
N ASN A 263 3.46 20.18 -5.74
CA ASN A 263 3.14 21.35 -4.94
C ASN A 263 1.62 21.48 -4.75
N PRO A 264 1.17 22.04 -3.62
CA PRO A 264 -0.19 22.56 -3.49
C PRO A 264 -0.45 23.55 -4.65
N GLY A 265 -1.41 23.24 -5.53
CA GLY A 265 -1.66 23.98 -6.76
C GLY A 265 -1.39 23.22 -8.06
N GLY A 266 -0.93 21.95 -7.98
CA GLY A 266 -0.94 21.03 -9.10
C GLY A 266 0.31 21.05 -10.01
N ASP A 267 1.27 21.93 -9.73
CA ASP A 267 2.62 21.83 -10.30
C ASP A 267 3.35 20.62 -9.70
N TYR A 268 4.19 19.96 -10.49
CA TYR A 268 5.01 18.86 -10.03
C TYR A 268 6.47 19.04 -10.44
N HIS A 269 7.38 18.59 -9.58
CA HIS A 269 8.81 18.55 -9.85
C HIS A 269 9.30 17.12 -9.82
N VAL A 270 9.95 16.67 -10.89
CA VAL A 270 10.57 15.35 -10.95
C VAL A 270 12.07 15.51 -10.73
N GLN A 271 12.58 14.88 -9.68
CA GLN A 271 14.00 14.79 -9.41
C GLN A 271 14.50 13.37 -9.63
N TYR A 272 15.41 13.20 -10.59
CA TYR A 272 16.10 11.94 -10.80
C TYR A 272 17.34 11.86 -9.92
N LEU A 273 17.46 10.75 -9.20
CA LEU A 273 18.52 10.47 -8.25
C LEU A 273 19.20 9.15 -8.61
N PRO A 274 20.52 9.14 -8.82
CA PRO A 274 21.24 7.91 -9.10
C PRO A 274 21.24 7.00 -7.87
N LEU A 275 20.89 5.73 -8.10
CA LEU A 275 21.08 4.63 -7.15
C LEU A 275 22.18 3.70 -7.70
N ASP A 276 22.53 2.66 -6.93
CA ASP A 276 23.44 1.63 -7.43
C ASP A 276 22.71 0.70 -8.43
N VAL A 277 23.32 0.47 -9.61
CA VAL A 277 22.77 -0.35 -10.70
C VAL A 277 22.67 -1.83 -10.36
N SER A 278 23.32 -2.29 -9.30
CA SER A 278 23.20 -3.69 -8.87
C SER A 278 21.87 -4.00 -8.17
N GLN A 279 21.03 -2.98 -7.92
CA GLN A 279 19.97 -3.07 -6.92
C GLN A 279 18.60 -2.72 -7.53
N THR A 280 17.71 -3.71 -7.55
CA THR A 280 16.31 -3.53 -7.95
C THR A 280 15.54 -2.97 -6.76
N VAL A 281 14.95 -1.79 -6.88
CA VAL A 281 14.10 -1.23 -5.82
C VAL A 281 12.78 -2.01 -5.74
N VAL A 282 12.39 -2.40 -4.53
CA VAL A 282 11.20 -3.21 -4.26
C VAL A 282 10.21 -2.55 -3.31
N SER A 283 10.64 -1.56 -2.53
CA SER A 283 9.77 -0.87 -1.60
C SER A 283 10.32 0.51 -1.26
N CYS A 284 9.45 1.47 -1.01
CA CYS A 284 9.84 2.71 -0.36
C CYS A 284 8.76 3.23 0.60
N VAL A 285 9.20 4.02 1.58
CA VAL A 285 8.36 4.61 2.62
C VAL A 285 8.85 6.01 2.91
N VAL A 286 7.95 6.95 3.21
CA VAL A 286 8.29 8.34 3.55
C VAL A 286 7.92 8.62 4.99
N ASP A 287 8.84 9.32 5.64
CA ASP A 287 8.65 9.93 6.94
C ASP A 287 8.43 11.43 6.71
N ASP A 288 7.16 11.82 6.57
CA ASP A 288 6.79 13.23 6.40
C ASP A 288 7.25 14.10 7.57
N LEU A 289 7.23 13.53 8.77
CA LEU A 289 7.61 14.25 9.99
C LEU A 289 9.08 14.65 9.95
N ARG A 290 9.92 13.87 9.26
CA ARG A 290 11.36 14.14 9.12
C ARG A 290 11.76 14.59 7.72
N GLY A 291 10.85 14.58 6.74
CA GLY A 291 11.18 14.77 5.34
C GLY A 291 12.22 13.74 4.86
N ARG A 292 11.95 12.45 5.09
CA ARG A 292 12.82 11.34 4.65
C ARG A 292 12.10 10.38 3.73
N ILE A 293 12.83 9.82 2.78
CA ILE A 293 12.38 8.67 1.99
C ILE A 293 13.33 7.51 2.25
N TYR A 294 12.81 6.40 2.76
CA TYR A 294 13.52 5.15 2.88
C TYR A 294 13.22 4.30 1.65
N ILE A 295 14.24 3.93 0.89
CA ILE A 295 14.11 3.10 -0.32
C ILE A 295 14.86 1.81 -0.06
N GLY A 296 14.19 0.67 -0.23
CA GLY A 296 14.78 -0.65 -0.08
C GLY A 296 14.86 -1.40 -1.40
N SER A 297 15.98 -2.08 -1.60
CA SER A 297 16.23 -2.94 -2.74
C SER A 297 16.01 -4.42 -2.44
N ASN A 298 15.81 -5.20 -3.49
CA ASN A 298 15.61 -6.64 -3.43
C ASN A 298 16.76 -7.33 -2.72
N ASP A 299 18.02 -6.90 -2.93
CA ASP A 299 19.22 -7.44 -2.27
C ASP A 299 19.46 -6.89 -0.86
N PHE A 300 18.40 -6.38 -0.23
CA PHE A 300 18.38 -5.94 1.16
C PHE A 300 19.32 -4.74 1.44
N VAL A 301 19.45 -3.84 0.47
CA VAL A 301 20.16 -2.57 0.62
C VAL A 301 19.17 -1.42 0.74
N PHE A 302 19.50 -0.47 1.61
CA PHE A 302 18.64 0.64 1.95
C PHE A 302 19.34 1.94 1.59
N PHE A 303 18.57 2.82 0.98
CA PHE A 303 18.91 4.19 0.67
C PHE A 303 18.01 5.12 1.46
N VAL A 304 18.53 6.30 1.80
CA VAL A 304 17.78 7.31 2.53
C VAL A 304 17.92 8.61 1.75
N LEU A 305 16.79 9.18 1.36
CA LEU A 305 16.74 10.51 0.80
C LEU A 305 16.27 11.47 1.87
N ALA A 306 16.91 12.64 1.95
CA ALA A 306 16.50 13.75 2.78
C ALA A 306 16.11 14.93 1.90
N CYS A 307 15.01 15.61 2.24
CA CYS A 307 14.67 16.88 1.62
C CYS A 307 15.46 18.01 2.32
N VAL A 308 16.37 18.63 1.58
CA VAL A 308 17.17 19.78 2.02
C VAL A 308 16.96 20.92 1.04
N ASP A 309 16.45 22.05 1.52
CA ASP A 309 16.13 23.22 0.70
C ASP A 309 15.24 22.91 -0.53
N GLY A 310 14.24 22.04 -0.33
CA GLY A 310 13.31 21.63 -1.40
C GLY A 310 13.91 20.68 -2.43
N LYS A 311 15.08 20.09 -2.16
CA LYS A 311 15.73 19.09 -3.02
C LYS A 311 15.97 17.81 -2.25
N TRP A 312 15.69 16.70 -2.91
CA TRP A 312 15.98 15.38 -2.37
C TRP A 312 17.47 15.05 -2.59
N ILE A 313 18.18 14.70 -1.53
CA ILE A 313 19.59 14.30 -1.59
C ILE A 313 19.80 13.01 -0.81
N ARG A 314 20.84 12.24 -1.12
CA ARG A 314 21.18 11.05 -0.33
C ARG A 314 21.70 11.44 1.05
N ALA A 315 21.21 10.76 2.06
CA ALA A 315 21.59 10.91 3.45
C ALA A 315 22.52 9.76 3.86
N ASP A 316 23.74 9.74 3.32
CA ASP A 316 24.70 8.63 3.45
C ASP A 316 24.99 8.24 4.91
N GLU A 317 25.01 9.21 5.83
CA GLU A 317 25.19 8.94 7.27
C GLU A 317 24.00 8.15 7.86
N GLU A 318 22.77 8.52 7.47
CA GLU A 318 21.56 7.84 7.92
C GLU A 318 21.45 6.46 7.28
N GLU A 319 21.84 6.31 6.02
CA GLU A 319 21.96 5.01 5.36
C GLU A 319 22.92 4.07 6.08
N ALA A 320 24.11 4.57 6.47
CA ALA A 320 25.09 3.79 7.20
C ALA A 320 24.57 3.37 8.59
N ALA A 321 23.93 4.30 9.30
CA ALA A 321 23.32 4.03 10.61
C ALA A 321 22.18 3.00 10.51
N LEU A 322 21.32 3.14 9.50
CA LEU A 322 20.23 2.20 9.24
C LEU A 322 20.76 0.82 8.92
N ARG A 323 21.77 0.71 8.04
CA ARG A 323 22.38 -0.58 7.67
C ARG A 323 22.98 -1.30 8.87
N ASP A 324 23.66 -0.59 9.77
CA ASP A 324 24.20 -1.18 11.00
C ASP A 324 23.09 -1.62 11.96
N GLY A 325 22.05 -0.80 12.13
CA GLY A 325 20.87 -1.12 12.92
C GLY A 325 20.13 -2.35 12.41
N LEU A 326 19.89 -2.44 11.10
CA LEU A 326 19.26 -3.57 10.43
C LEU A 326 20.08 -4.85 10.62
N ARG A 327 21.39 -4.79 10.38
CA ARG A 327 22.29 -5.93 10.59
C ARG A 327 22.23 -6.43 12.03
N LYS A 328 22.25 -5.53 13.01
CA LYS A 328 22.11 -5.88 14.44
C LYS A 328 20.77 -6.54 14.74
N THR A 329 19.68 -5.99 14.20
CA THR A 329 18.32 -6.56 14.36
C THR A 329 18.26 -7.97 13.79
N ILE A 330 18.70 -8.17 12.55
CA ILE A 330 18.68 -9.46 11.88
C ILE A 330 19.53 -10.48 12.64
N VAL A 331 20.78 -10.15 12.97
CA VAL A 331 21.66 -11.06 13.72
C VAL A 331 21.05 -11.48 15.06
N LYS A 332 20.29 -10.59 15.72
CA LYS A 332 19.56 -10.91 16.97
C LYS A 332 18.31 -11.76 16.73
N SER A 333 17.65 -11.60 15.58
CA SER A 333 16.42 -12.33 15.24
C SER A 333 16.67 -13.78 14.86
N PHE A 334 17.86 -14.12 14.36
CA PHE A 334 18.20 -15.50 13.96
C PHE A 334 18.96 -16.24 15.07
N THR A 335 18.50 -17.45 15.40
CA THR A 335 19.16 -18.35 16.37
C THR A 335 20.39 -19.06 15.80
N THR A 336 20.67 -18.90 14.50
CA THR A 336 21.77 -19.54 13.77
C THR A 336 22.51 -18.51 12.93
N LYS A 337 23.76 -18.81 12.56
CA LYS A 337 24.56 -17.96 11.69
C LYS A 337 23.85 -17.80 10.34
N PHE A 338 23.41 -16.59 10.05
CA PHE A 338 22.60 -16.26 8.89
C PHE A 338 23.41 -15.46 7.86
N ASN A 339 23.22 -15.74 6.56
CA ASN A 339 23.87 -15.03 5.48
C ASN A 339 22.98 -13.90 4.96
N MET A 340 23.33 -12.66 5.28
CA MET A 340 22.61 -11.46 4.83
C MET A 340 22.40 -11.41 3.30
N ASN A 341 23.33 -11.98 2.52
CA ASN A 341 23.27 -11.97 1.06
C ASN A 341 22.17 -12.90 0.49
N GLN A 342 21.44 -13.61 1.35
CA GLN A 342 20.30 -14.44 0.98
C GLN A 342 18.96 -13.80 1.33
N LEU A 343 18.94 -12.59 1.92
CA LEU A 343 17.69 -11.89 2.21
C LEU A 343 17.19 -11.18 0.99
N PHE A 344 15.92 -11.41 0.69
CA PHE A 344 15.18 -10.65 -0.30
C PHE A 344 14.16 -9.76 0.38
N LEU A 345 14.33 -8.44 0.24
CA LEU A 345 13.34 -7.51 0.77
C LEU A 345 12.03 -7.65 -0.01
N ARG A 346 10.91 -7.72 0.72
CA ARG A 346 9.56 -7.82 0.14
C ARG A 346 8.72 -6.58 0.36
N GLY A 347 8.95 -5.87 1.45
CA GLY A 347 8.21 -4.66 1.77
C GLY A 347 8.81 -3.93 2.97
N MET A 348 8.49 -2.66 3.07
CA MET A 348 8.85 -1.79 4.18
C MET A 348 7.64 -1.01 4.61
N GLU A 349 7.60 -0.65 5.89
CA GLU A 349 6.55 0.19 6.44
C GLU A 349 7.09 0.98 7.64
N LEU A 350 6.65 2.24 7.76
CA LEU A 350 7.05 3.13 8.84
C LEU A 350 5.93 3.21 9.87
N SER A 351 6.26 3.23 11.15
CA SER A 351 5.26 3.49 12.18
C SER A 351 4.68 4.90 12.03
N PRO A 352 3.42 5.18 12.43
CA PRO A 352 2.75 6.46 12.25
C PRO A 352 3.45 7.65 12.88
N ASN A 353 4.33 7.40 13.85
CA ASN A 353 5.14 8.40 14.53
C ASN A 353 6.58 8.53 13.97
N GLY A 354 6.90 7.87 12.86
CA GLY A 354 8.23 7.85 12.23
C GLY A 354 9.33 7.19 13.06
N ARG A 355 9.01 6.54 14.19
CA ARG A 355 10.03 6.01 15.11
C ARG A 355 10.61 4.67 14.70
N TYR A 356 9.83 3.85 14.01
CA TYR A 356 10.23 2.49 13.66
C TYR A 356 10.03 2.25 12.19
N LEU A 357 11.13 1.93 11.50
CA LEU A 357 11.07 1.35 10.16
C LEU A 357 11.05 -0.18 10.32
N LYS A 358 10.04 -0.82 9.75
CA LYS A 358 9.95 -2.29 9.71
C LYS A 358 10.01 -2.75 8.26
N PHE A 359 10.41 -3.99 8.10
CA PHE A 359 10.57 -4.62 6.80
C PHE A 359 10.12 -6.07 6.89
N ALA A 360 9.63 -6.59 5.76
CA ALA A 360 9.46 -8.02 5.53
C ALA A 360 10.54 -8.46 4.53
N ALA A 361 11.21 -9.56 4.84
CA ALA A 361 12.21 -10.17 3.98
C ALA A 361 12.15 -11.70 4.08
N GLU A 362 12.55 -12.38 3.01
CA GLU A 362 12.65 -13.83 2.91
C GLU A 362 14.09 -14.32 2.76
#